data_AF-A0A4V3WYR8-F1
#
_entry.id   AF-A0A4V3WYR8-F1
#
_cell.length_a   1.000
_cell.length_b   1.000
_cell.length_c   1.000
_cell.angle_alpha   90.00
_cell.angle_beta   90.00
_cell.angle_gamma   90.00
#
_symmetry.space_group_name_H-M   'P 1'
#
loop_
_entity.id
_entity.type
_entity.pdbx_description
1 polymer ?
#
loop_
_entity_poly.entity_id
_entity_poly.type
_entity_poly.pdbx_seq_one_letter_code
_entity_poly.pdbx_strand_id
1 'polypeptide(L)'
;MNEFETLTHIIPKVGSVSRIYANIVAGRGISKEDVNILVEFRDTMPNGSTIEHEIISAVLNLPHENFSLMLNSLSFGLKNVIDTYKTYHILLDDMKLSQLWDYDLQSVECRLEEQLYKLREIDKDLIEASNSYEMTPFNGMTPSEISVLERRYYRLKAEYDKEKVRLNAINEERKTIIDMMSNIGNDIFERVNLKCDELLAVAEKYVSSDSNEEPEAKKRESETVSFFSLSLIAGIYEVCNGVQFSEIDNIEFFHAINLHPNSHPIQINNGEKVRVCYLISRLADTLESPQREQWLNGILANLDIKMRFYRSKYRQPISDMPSECNKAFADALREIFGK
;
A
#
# COMPACT_ATOMS: atom_id res chain seq x y z
N MET A 1 14.84 5.51 3.85
CA MET A 1 13.39 5.47 4.12
C MET A 1 13.22 4.26 5.01
N ASN A 2 12.81 4.43 6.27
CA ASN A 2 12.88 3.36 7.28
C ASN A 2 11.83 2.29 6.98
N GLU A 3 12.26 1.03 6.88
CA GLU A 3 11.49 -0.17 6.48
C GLU A 3 10.43 -0.66 7.50
N PHE A 4 9.94 0.24 8.37
CA PHE A 4 8.94 -0.05 9.43
C PHE A 4 7.77 0.93 9.52
N GLU A 5 7.80 2.02 8.73
CA GLU A 5 6.77 3.05 8.80
C GLU A 5 5.45 2.56 8.19
N THR A 6 5.46 1.60 7.26
CA THR A 6 4.26 1.28 6.48
C THR A 6 3.20 0.56 7.31
N LEU A 7 3.51 -0.52 8.04
CA LEU A 7 2.51 -1.28 8.82
C LEU A 7 1.92 -0.47 9.99
N THR A 8 2.76 0.32 10.66
CA THR A 8 2.32 1.21 11.74
C THR A 8 1.43 2.35 11.23
N HIS A 9 1.55 2.76 9.96
CA HIS A 9 0.65 3.70 9.31
C HIS A 9 -0.60 3.05 8.69
N ILE A 10 -0.51 1.79 8.21
CA ILE A 10 -1.62 1.05 7.59
C ILE A 10 -2.72 0.73 8.61
N ILE A 11 -2.37 0.17 9.77
CA ILE A 11 -3.36 -0.30 10.76
C ILE A 11 -4.34 0.83 11.17
N PRO A 12 -3.87 2.05 11.53
CA PRO A 12 -4.77 3.17 11.81
C PRO A 12 -5.64 3.59 10.62
N LYS A 13 -5.12 3.52 9.39
CA LYS A 13 -5.88 3.81 8.17
C LYS A 13 -7.03 2.81 7.98
N VAL A 14 -6.75 1.51 8.11
CA VAL A 14 -7.77 0.45 8.07
C VAL A 14 -8.80 0.63 9.20
N GLY A 15 -8.35 0.96 10.41
CA GLY A 15 -9.25 1.25 11.54
C GLY A 15 -10.16 2.45 11.29
N SER A 16 -9.66 3.50 10.62
CA SER A 16 -10.44 4.67 10.24
C SER A 16 -11.53 4.31 9.21
N VAL A 17 -11.19 3.51 8.20
CA VAL A 17 -12.15 3.00 7.22
C VAL A 17 -13.21 2.12 7.90
N SER A 18 -12.80 1.21 8.77
CA SER A 18 -13.71 0.35 9.54
C SER A 18 -14.70 1.16 10.38
N ARG A 19 -14.23 2.23 11.03
CA ARG A 19 -15.09 3.18 11.77
C ARG A 19 -16.09 3.88 10.86
N ILE A 20 -15.69 4.30 9.66
CA ILE A 20 -16.58 4.95 8.69
C ILE A 20 -17.69 3.99 8.27
N TYR A 21 -17.33 2.76 7.88
CA TYR A 21 -18.30 1.73 7.50
C TYR A 21 -19.29 1.45 8.65
N ALA A 22 -18.78 1.30 9.88
CA ALA A 22 -19.62 1.09 11.06
C ALA A 22 -20.55 2.28 11.35
N ASN A 23 -20.11 3.53 11.10
CA ASN A 23 -20.94 4.72 11.25
C ASN A 23 -22.09 4.74 10.24
N ILE A 24 -21.80 4.42 8.97
CA ILE A 24 -22.81 4.37 7.91
C ILE A 24 -23.86 3.32 8.24
N VAL A 25 -23.43 2.10 8.55
CA VAL A 25 -24.34 0.98 8.87
C VAL A 25 -25.16 1.26 10.14
N ALA A 26 -24.60 1.98 11.11
CA ALA A 26 -25.31 2.42 12.30
C ALA A 26 -26.25 3.62 12.06
N GLY A 27 -26.37 4.12 10.82
CA GLY A 27 -27.24 5.25 10.47
C GLY A 27 -26.72 6.61 10.93
N ARG A 28 -25.45 6.73 11.34
CA ARG A 28 -24.83 8.01 11.73
C ARG A 28 -24.45 8.89 10.53
N GLY A 29 -24.51 8.33 9.32
CA GLY A 29 -24.14 9.02 8.09
C GLY A 29 -22.63 9.07 7.87
N ILE A 30 -22.22 9.92 6.93
CA ILE A 30 -20.83 10.11 6.48
C ILE A 30 -20.57 11.60 6.26
N SER A 31 -19.38 12.09 6.63
CA SER A 31 -18.95 13.49 6.41
C SER A 31 -18.01 13.64 5.20
N LYS A 32 -17.73 14.89 4.80
CA LYS A 32 -16.74 15.18 3.74
C LYS A 32 -15.34 14.70 4.12
N GLU A 33 -14.98 14.84 5.39
CA GLU A 33 -13.71 14.36 5.94
C GLU A 33 -13.63 12.83 5.87
N ASP A 34 -14.71 12.12 6.22
CA ASP A 34 -14.76 10.67 6.10
C ASP A 34 -14.61 10.23 4.63
N VAL A 35 -15.25 10.91 3.68
CA VAL A 35 -15.06 10.65 2.24
C VAL A 35 -13.61 10.88 1.79
N ASN A 36 -12.97 11.96 2.27
CA ASN A 36 -11.56 12.22 1.97
C ASN A 36 -10.64 11.11 2.49
N ILE A 37 -10.94 10.54 3.67
CA ILE A 37 -10.21 9.39 4.21
C ILE A 37 -10.36 8.16 3.29
N LEU A 38 -11.56 7.90 2.75
CA LEU A 38 -11.78 6.79 1.81
C LEU A 38 -11.02 7.00 0.50
N VAL A 39 -11.03 8.21 -0.05
CA VAL A 39 -10.28 8.59 -1.26
C VAL A 39 -8.78 8.43 -1.02
N GLU A 40 -8.27 8.94 0.10
CA GLU A 40 -6.86 8.79 0.47
C GLU A 40 -6.49 7.31 0.63
N PHE A 41 -7.35 6.51 1.27
CA PHE A 41 -7.12 5.07 1.41
C PHE A 41 -7.04 4.38 0.04
N ARG A 42 -7.98 4.67 -0.86
CA ARG A 42 -7.97 4.13 -2.22
C ARG A 42 -6.67 4.45 -2.97
N ASP A 43 -6.18 5.69 -2.84
CA ASP A 43 -5.07 6.19 -3.67
C ASP A 43 -3.68 5.95 -3.06
N THR A 44 -3.57 5.87 -1.73
CA THR A 44 -2.27 5.79 -1.03
C THR A 44 -1.96 4.42 -0.44
N MET A 45 -2.94 3.51 -0.36
CA MET A 45 -2.68 2.20 0.21
C MET A 45 -1.72 1.40 -0.67
N PRO A 46 -0.66 0.80 -0.07
CA PRO A 46 0.29 -0.01 -0.81
C PRO A 46 -0.39 -1.22 -1.47
N ASN A 47 0.24 -1.73 -2.52
CA ASN A 47 -0.19 -2.99 -3.15
C ASN A 47 0.23 -4.20 -2.30
N GLY A 48 -0.29 -5.37 -2.65
CA GLY A 48 -0.01 -6.62 -1.92
C GLY A 48 1.49 -6.95 -1.83
N SER A 49 2.28 -6.68 -2.88
CA SER A 49 3.72 -6.96 -2.89
C SER A 49 4.50 -6.07 -1.90
N THR A 50 4.18 -4.77 -1.84
CA THR A 50 4.78 -3.86 -0.86
C THR A 50 4.39 -4.25 0.56
N ILE A 51 3.13 -4.63 0.80
CA ILE A 51 2.72 -5.13 2.12
C ILE A 51 3.44 -6.42 2.48
N GLU A 52 3.61 -7.36 1.55
CA GLU A 52 4.29 -8.63 1.79
C GLU A 52 5.74 -8.41 2.25
N HIS A 53 6.46 -7.51 1.57
CA HIS A 53 7.82 -7.11 1.96
C HIS A 53 7.86 -6.52 3.39
N GLU A 54 6.93 -5.64 3.73
CA GLU A 54 6.87 -5.00 5.06
C GLU A 54 6.50 -6.00 6.16
N ILE A 55 5.60 -6.95 5.88
CA ILE A 55 5.27 -8.04 6.81
C ILE A 55 6.52 -8.88 7.10
N ILE A 56 7.27 -9.27 6.06
CA ILE A 56 8.50 -10.04 6.22
C ILE A 56 9.55 -9.24 7.00
N SER A 57 9.76 -7.96 6.68
CA SER A 57 10.65 -7.07 7.42
C SER A 57 10.27 -6.97 8.91
N ALA A 58 8.97 -6.84 9.21
CA ALA A 58 8.46 -6.77 10.57
C ALA A 58 8.71 -8.07 11.36
N VAL A 59 8.59 -9.25 10.74
CA VAL A 59 8.93 -10.54 11.37
C VAL A 59 10.39 -10.61 11.80
N LEU A 60 11.30 -10.06 10.99
CA LEU A 60 12.74 -10.15 11.22
C LEU A 60 13.22 -9.22 12.34
N ASN A 61 12.58 -8.07 12.52
CA ASN A 61 13.10 -7.00 13.37
C ASN A 61 12.28 -6.77 14.64
N LEU A 62 11.09 -7.36 14.74
CA LEU A 62 10.22 -7.25 15.92
C LEU A 62 10.16 -8.59 16.69
N PRO A 63 10.04 -8.55 18.03
CA PRO A 63 9.70 -9.72 18.82
C PRO A 63 8.40 -10.38 18.31
N HIS A 64 8.35 -11.70 18.33
CA HIS A 64 7.21 -12.50 17.83
C HIS A 64 5.86 -12.05 18.38
N GLU A 65 5.78 -11.72 19.67
CA GLU A 65 4.56 -11.22 20.30
C GLU A 65 4.06 -9.91 19.66
N ASN A 66 4.97 -8.97 19.41
CA ASN A 66 4.64 -7.67 18.82
C ASN A 66 4.20 -7.83 17.35
N PHE A 67 4.90 -8.68 16.59
CA PHE A 67 4.53 -8.99 15.22
C PHE A 67 3.15 -9.65 15.14
N SER A 68 2.93 -10.70 15.93
CA SER A 68 1.66 -11.44 15.95
C SER A 68 0.49 -10.52 16.33
N LEU A 69 0.66 -9.63 17.31
CA LEU A 69 -0.35 -8.64 17.67
C LEU A 69 -0.64 -7.66 16.52
N MET A 70 0.39 -7.15 15.84
CA MET A 70 0.21 -6.23 14.71
C MET A 70 -0.49 -6.90 13.54
N LEU A 71 -0.08 -8.11 13.17
CA LEU A 71 -0.66 -8.84 12.04
C LEU A 71 -2.11 -9.27 12.33
N ASN A 72 -2.39 -9.75 13.54
CA ASN A 72 -3.76 -10.06 13.96
C ASN A 72 -4.64 -8.81 13.96
N SER A 73 -4.13 -7.66 14.41
CA SER A 73 -4.86 -6.39 14.38
C SER A 73 -5.16 -5.93 12.95
N LEU A 74 -4.18 -6.05 12.05
CA LEU A 74 -4.35 -5.73 10.63
C LEU A 74 -5.42 -6.63 10.00
N SER A 75 -5.27 -7.95 10.13
CA SER A 75 -6.19 -8.94 9.55
C SER A 75 -7.61 -8.79 10.10
N PHE A 76 -7.75 -8.53 11.42
CA PHE A 76 -9.05 -8.25 12.02
C PHE A 76 -9.68 -6.97 11.45
N GLY A 77 -8.91 -5.89 11.33
CA GLY A 77 -9.39 -4.63 10.75
C GLY A 77 -9.84 -4.80 9.29
N LEU A 78 -9.05 -5.50 8.47
CA LEU A 78 -9.36 -5.78 7.07
C LEU A 78 -10.63 -6.64 6.94
N LYS A 79 -10.71 -7.75 7.70
CA LYS A 79 -11.91 -8.61 7.74
C LYS A 79 -13.16 -7.83 8.10
N ASN A 80 -13.10 -6.97 9.12
CA ASN A 80 -14.24 -6.15 9.50
C ASN A 80 -14.73 -5.25 8.36
N VAL A 81 -13.83 -4.61 7.62
CA VAL A 81 -14.21 -3.79 6.46
C VAL A 81 -14.86 -4.65 5.39
N ILE A 82 -14.23 -5.78 5.04
CA ILE A 82 -14.68 -6.71 4.00
C ILE A 82 -16.06 -7.31 4.34
N ASP A 83 -16.25 -7.80 5.55
CA ASP A 83 -17.49 -8.43 5.98
C ASP A 83 -18.62 -7.41 6.08
N THR A 84 -18.31 -6.19 6.52
CA THR A 84 -19.27 -5.08 6.51
C THR A 84 -19.67 -4.73 5.09
N TYR A 85 -18.70 -4.64 4.17
CA TYR A 85 -18.99 -4.40 2.75
C TYR A 85 -19.88 -5.51 2.18
N LYS A 86 -19.48 -6.78 2.29
CA LYS A 86 -20.25 -7.92 1.77
C LYS A 86 -21.69 -7.92 2.26
N THR A 87 -21.90 -7.62 3.54
CA THR A 87 -23.23 -7.58 4.17
C THR A 87 -24.07 -6.38 3.70
N TYR A 88 -23.45 -5.21 3.50
CA TYR A 88 -24.15 -3.94 3.26
C TYR A 88 -23.82 -3.27 1.91
N HIS A 89 -23.25 -4.00 0.94
CA HIS A 89 -22.78 -3.44 -0.34
C HIS A 89 -23.89 -2.70 -1.10
N ILE A 90 -25.13 -3.22 -1.10
CA ILE A 90 -26.29 -2.54 -1.73
C ILE A 90 -26.51 -1.14 -1.14
N LEU A 91 -26.42 -1.01 0.19
CA LEU A 91 -26.58 0.28 0.86
C LEU A 91 -25.41 1.21 0.52
N LEU A 92 -24.17 0.69 0.59
CA LEU A 92 -22.95 1.46 0.41
C LEU A 92 -22.79 1.97 -1.03
N ASP A 93 -23.01 1.09 -2.00
CA ASP A 93 -22.81 1.40 -3.42
C ASP A 93 -23.92 2.29 -4.00
N ASP A 94 -25.11 2.32 -3.40
CA ASP A 94 -26.19 3.26 -3.78
C ASP A 94 -25.96 4.68 -3.22
N MET A 95 -25.02 4.87 -2.28
CA MET A 95 -24.74 6.19 -1.70
C MET A 95 -24.09 7.13 -2.72
N LYS A 96 -24.77 8.24 -3.02
CA LYS A 96 -24.22 9.33 -3.83
C LYS A 96 -23.39 10.29 -2.98
N LEU A 97 -22.15 9.91 -2.69
CA LEU A 97 -21.25 10.68 -1.83
C LEU A 97 -20.92 12.08 -2.38
N SER A 98 -20.93 12.26 -3.71
CA SER A 98 -20.73 13.56 -4.35
C SER A 98 -21.76 14.61 -3.92
N GLN A 99 -22.96 14.19 -3.49
CA GLN A 99 -24.02 15.10 -3.02
C GLN A 99 -23.62 15.92 -1.79
N LEU A 100 -22.62 15.48 -1.03
CA LEU A 100 -22.10 16.26 0.10
C LEU A 100 -21.55 17.63 -0.34
N TRP A 101 -21.13 17.76 -1.60
CA TRP A 101 -20.62 19.01 -2.18
C TRP A 101 -21.65 19.81 -2.99
N ASP A 102 -22.89 19.34 -3.12
CA ASP A 102 -23.92 20.02 -3.93
C ASP A 102 -24.15 21.47 -3.47
N TYR A 103 -24.18 21.70 -2.15
CA TYR A 103 -24.33 23.05 -1.59
C TYR A 103 -23.12 23.94 -1.91
N ASP A 104 -21.90 23.41 -1.82
CA ASP A 104 -20.68 24.19 -2.10
C ASP A 104 -20.65 24.58 -3.58
N LEU A 105 -20.98 23.64 -4.46
CA LEU A 105 -21.06 23.88 -5.90
C LEU A 105 -22.12 24.95 -6.21
N GLN A 106 -23.33 24.81 -5.65
CA GLN A 106 -24.40 25.79 -5.84
C GLN A 106 -24.01 27.19 -5.35
N SER A 107 -23.36 27.27 -4.18
CA SER A 107 -22.88 28.53 -3.62
C SER A 107 -21.87 29.23 -4.54
N VAL A 108 -20.91 28.46 -5.08
CA VAL A 108 -19.93 28.99 -6.04
C VAL A 108 -20.55 29.37 -7.37
N GLU A 109 -21.53 28.61 -7.86
CA GLU A 109 -22.27 28.93 -9.09
C GLU A 109 -23.07 30.24 -8.95
N CYS A 110 -23.73 30.48 -7.82
CA CYS A 110 -24.40 31.75 -7.55
C CYS A 110 -23.42 32.93 -7.58
N ARG A 111 -22.27 32.80 -6.90
CA ARG A 111 -21.20 33.83 -6.90
C ARG A 111 -20.63 34.06 -8.31
N LEU A 112 -20.52 33.00 -9.11
CA LEU A 112 -20.06 33.08 -10.49
C LEU A 112 -21.05 33.89 -11.35
N GLU A 113 -22.35 33.64 -11.21
CA GLU A 113 -23.39 34.38 -11.92
C GLU A 113 -23.39 35.87 -11.57
N GLU A 114 -23.31 36.21 -10.28
CA GLU A 114 -23.21 37.58 -9.80
C GLU A 114 -21.97 38.29 -10.35
N GLN A 115 -20.81 37.62 -10.31
CA GLN A 115 -19.56 38.18 -10.80
C GLN A 115 -19.58 38.38 -12.32
N LEU A 116 -20.16 37.46 -13.08
CA LEU A 116 -20.35 37.60 -14.53
C LEU A 116 -21.30 38.74 -14.86
N TYR A 117 -22.37 38.93 -14.09
CA TYR A 117 -23.27 40.06 -14.25
C TYR A 117 -22.53 41.39 -14.05
N LYS A 118 -21.77 41.52 -12.95
CA LYS A 118 -20.97 42.71 -12.67
C LYS A 118 -19.97 43.00 -13.78
N LEU A 119 -19.28 41.97 -14.28
CA LEU A 119 -18.29 42.14 -15.34
C LEU A 119 -18.93 42.62 -16.65
N ARG A 120 -20.14 42.12 -16.99
CA ARG A 120 -20.91 42.58 -18.16
C ARG A 120 -21.31 44.06 -18.06
N GLU A 121 -21.73 44.52 -16.89
CA GLU A 121 -22.08 45.93 -16.69
C GLU A 121 -20.86 46.84 -16.87
N ILE A 122 -19.70 46.46 -16.30
CA ILE A 122 -18.45 47.22 -16.48
C ILE A 122 -17.99 47.20 -17.93
N ASP A 123 -18.09 46.04 -18.61
CA ASP A 123 -17.70 45.89 -20.02
C ASP A 123 -18.53 46.79 -20.93
N LYS A 124 -19.85 46.88 -20.68
CA LYS A 124 -20.75 47.79 -21.39
C LYS A 124 -20.32 49.25 -21.22
N ASP A 125 -20.06 49.68 -19.99
CA ASP A 125 -19.60 51.05 -19.70
C ASP A 125 -18.22 51.34 -20.31
N LEU A 126 -17.33 50.33 -20.32
CA LEU A 126 -16.00 50.40 -20.90
C LEU A 126 -16.06 50.56 -22.43
N ILE A 127 -16.93 49.80 -23.11
CA ILE A 127 -17.17 49.93 -24.55
C ILE A 127 -17.71 51.33 -24.88
N GLU A 128 -18.68 51.84 -24.12
CA GLU A 128 -19.20 53.20 -24.29
C GLU A 128 -18.09 54.25 -24.14
N ALA A 129 -17.27 54.13 -23.10
CA ALA A 129 -16.15 55.03 -22.85
C ALA A 129 -15.08 54.95 -23.95
N SER A 130 -14.77 53.74 -24.45
CA SER A 130 -13.83 53.51 -25.55
C SER A 130 -14.32 54.18 -26.84
N ASN A 131 -15.57 53.90 -27.23
CA ASN A 131 -16.18 54.51 -28.42
C ASN A 131 -16.21 56.04 -28.33
N SER A 132 -16.55 56.59 -27.15
CA SER A 132 -16.56 58.03 -26.92
C SER A 132 -15.16 58.65 -27.08
N TYR A 133 -14.13 57.96 -26.58
CA TYR A 133 -12.74 58.39 -26.69
C TYR A 133 -12.21 58.29 -28.14
N GLU A 134 -12.54 57.22 -28.86
CA GLU A 134 -12.15 57.01 -30.26
C GLU A 134 -12.75 58.06 -31.21
N MET A 135 -13.92 58.63 -30.88
CA MET A 135 -14.56 59.68 -31.67
C MET A 135 -13.99 61.08 -31.44
N THR A 136 -13.09 61.26 -30.46
CA THR A 136 -12.51 62.57 -30.12
C THR A 136 -11.83 63.30 -31.30
N PRO A 137 -11.13 62.65 -32.26
CA PRO A 137 -10.51 63.33 -33.39
C PRO A 137 -11.51 63.92 -34.39
N PHE A 138 -12.77 63.45 -34.37
CA PHE A 138 -13.81 63.83 -35.34
C PHE A 138 -14.78 64.89 -34.80
N ASN A 139 -14.85 65.05 -33.48
CA ASN A 139 -15.85 65.88 -32.80
C ASN A 139 -15.35 67.27 -32.38
N GLY A 140 -14.09 67.63 -32.68
CA GLY A 140 -13.53 68.95 -32.38
C GLY A 140 -13.36 69.24 -30.88
N MET A 141 -13.22 68.21 -30.04
CA MET A 141 -13.08 68.34 -28.58
C MET A 141 -11.76 69.01 -28.18
N THR A 142 -11.78 69.75 -27.08
CA THR A 142 -10.60 70.37 -26.48
C THR A 142 -9.71 69.33 -25.78
N PRO A 143 -8.39 69.57 -25.63
CA PRO A 143 -7.49 68.66 -24.90
C PRO A 143 -7.97 68.32 -23.48
N SER A 144 -8.62 69.26 -22.79
CA SER A 144 -9.16 69.04 -21.44
C SER A 144 -10.33 68.04 -21.43
N GLU A 145 -11.19 68.08 -22.45
CA GLU A 145 -12.33 67.15 -22.59
C GLU A 145 -11.82 65.74 -22.92
N ILE A 146 -10.81 65.63 -23.79
CA ILE A 146 -10.16 64.37 -24.14
C ILE A 146 -9.54 63.71 -22.89
N SER A 147 -8.82 64.48 -22.05
CA SER A 147 -8.24 63.98 -20.80
C SER A 147 -9.27 63.50 -19.77
N VAL A 148 -10.51 63.97 -19.81
CA VAL A 148 -11.60 63.46 -18.95
C VAL A 148 -12.07 62.10 -19.44
N LEU A 149 -12.28 61.94 -20.76
CA LEU A 149 -12.67 60.66 -21.37
C LEU A 149 -11.59 59.60 -21.20
N GLU A 150 -10.33 59.96 -21.40
CA GLU A 150 -9.18 59.08 -21.21
C GLU A 150 -9.12 58.55 -19.76
N ARG A 151 -9.28 59.43 -18.77
CA ARG A 151 -9.35 59.03 -17.36
C ARG A 151 -10.53 58.11 -17.05
N ARG A 152 -11.71 58.37 -17.63
CA ARG A 152 -12.89 57.48 -17.48
C ARG A 152 -12.59 56.09 -18.04
N TYR A 153 -12.02 56.01 -19.24
CA TYR A 153 -11.64 54.75 -19.89
C TYR A 153 -10.65 53.96 -19.04
N TYR A 154 -9.52 54.55 -18.64
CA TYR A 154 -8.51 53.83 -17.86
C TYR A 154 -9.02 53.40 -16.48
N ARG A 155 -9.89 54.19 -15.85
CA ARG A 155 -10.54 53.81 -14.59
C ARG A 155 -11.42 52.57 -14.77
N LEU A 156 -12.29 52.57 -15.78
CA LEU A 156 -13.17 51.43 -16.08
C LEU A 156 -12.37 50.19 -16.48
N LYS A 157 -11.29 50.37 -17.25
CA LYS A 157 -10.38 49.28 -17.62
C LYS A 157 -9.71 48.65 -16.40
N ALA A 158 -9.19 49.47 -15.49
CA ALA A 158 -8.59 48.97 -14.24
C ALA A 158 -9.62 48.25 -13.36
N GLU A 159 -10.87 48.72 -13.31
CA GLU A 159 -11.95 48.04 -12.61
C GLU A 159 -12.30 46.69 -13.27
N TYR A 160 -12.43 46.66 -14.60
CA TYR A 160 -12.66 45.45 -15.37
C TYR A 160 -11.57 44.40 -15.12
N ASP A 161 -10.29 44.79 -15.23
CA ASP A 161 -9.16 43.89 -15.01
C ASP A 161 -9.16 43.32 -13.58
N LYS A 162 -9.51 44.15 -12.59
CA LYS A 162 -9.66 43.71 -11.20
C LYS A 162 -10.80 42.70 -11.02
N GLU A 163 -11.96 42.95 -11.61
CA GLU A 163 -13.11 42.04 -11.51
C GLU A 163 -12.89 40.74 -12.30
N LYS A 164 -12.11 40.79 -13.38
CA LYS A 164 -11.67 39.59 -14.12
C LYS A 164 -10.78 38.68 -13.30
N VAL A 165 -9.88 39.23 -12.47
CA VAL A 165 -9.08 38.43 -11.53
C VAL A 165 -9.97 37.70 -10.51
N ARG A 166 -11.00 38.37 -9.99
CA ARG A 166 -11.97 37.72 -9.08
C ARG A 166 -12.77 36.62 -9.78
N LEU A 167 -13.20 36.85 -11.02
CA LEU A 167 -13.87 35.83 -11.82
C LEU A 167 -13.00 34.58 -11.99
N ASN A 168 -11.71 34.76 -12.29
CA ASN A 168 -10.77 33.64 -12.40
C ASN A 168 -10.66 32.88 -11.07
N ALA A 169 -10.57 33.57 -9.92
CA ALA A 169 -10.52 32.91 -8.63
C ALA A 169 -11.78 32.07 -8.33
N ILE A 170 -12.98 32.58 -8.65
CA ILE A 170 -14.23 31.83 -8.51
C ILE A 170 -14.25 30.61 -9.44
N ASN A 171 -13.75 30.74 -10.66
CA ASN A 171 -13.66 29.62 -11.60
C ASN A 171 -12.69 28.52 -11.12
N GLU A 172 -11.54 28.90 -10.55
CA GLU A 172 -10.62 27.92 -9.95
C GLU A 172 -11.27 27.21 -8.76
N GLU A 173 -11.97 27.94 -7.88
CA GLU A 173 -12.74 27.33 -6.78
C GLU A 173 -13.78 26.35 -7.30
N ARG A 174 -14.59 26.75 -8.31
CA ARG A 174 -15.57 25.87 -8.97
C ARG A 174 -14.90 24.60 -9.52
N LYS A 175 -13.76 24.76 -10.19
CA LYS A 175 -13.00 23.64 -10.74
C LYS A 175 -12.55 22.69 -9.64
N THR A 176 -12.01 23.20 -8.53
CA THR A 176 -11.58 22.34 -7.42
C THR A 176 -12.71 21.50 -6.84
N ILE A 177 -13.93 22.06 -6.70
CA ILE A 177 -15.10 21.33 -6.21
C ILE A 177 -15.50 20.23 -7.19
N ILE A 178 -15.58 20.55 -8.49
CA ILE A 178 -15.91 19.57 -9.55
C ILE A 178 -14.87 18.45 -9.61
N ASP A 179 -13.59 18.79 -9.50
CA ASP A 179 -12.48 17.83 -9.51
C ASP A 179 -12.58 16.90 -8.28
N MET A 180 -12.89 17.43 -7.08
CA MET A 180 -13.14 16.62 -5.88
C MET A 180 -14.34 15.68 -6.07
N MET A 181 -15.48 16.20 -6.53
CA MET A 181 -16.69 15.39 -6.77
C MET A 181 -16.44 14.27 -7.78
N SER A 182 -15.69 14.57 -8.84
CA SER A 182 -15.35 13.60 -9.89
C SER A 182 -14.36 12.55 -9.39
N ASN A 183 -13.40 12.96 -8.56
CA ASN A 183 -12.39 12.06 -8.01
C ASN A 183 -12.98 11.02 -7.05
N ILE A 184 -14.12 11.27 -6.39
CA ILE A 184 -14.76 10.28 -5.52
C ILE A 184 -15.16 9.03 -6.32
N GLY A 185 -15.69 9.21 -7.53
CA GLY A 185 -16.25 8.13 -8.35
C GLY A 185 -17.57 7.59 -7.80
N ASN A 186 -18.07 6.51 -8.42
CA ASN A 186 -19.30 5.83 -8.00
C ASN A 186 -19.02 4.45 -7.36
N ASP A 187 -17.76 4.05 -7.29
CA ASP A 187 -17.30 2.70 -6.94
C ASP A 187 -16.29 2.75 -5.78
N ILE A 188 -16.29 3.81 -4.97
CA ILE A 188 -15.29 3.98 -3.90
C ILE A 188 -15.34 2.85 -2.88
N PHE A 189 -16.52 2.41 -2.46
CA PHE A 189 -16.66 1.34 -1.47
C PHE A 189 -16.21 -0.02 -2.04
N GLU A 190 -16.55 -0.31 -3.30
CA GLU A 190 -16.05 -1.47 -4.04
C GLU A 190 -14.53 -1.46 -4.13
N ARG A 191 -13.92 -0.34 -4.54
CA ARG A 191 -12.46 -0.20 -4.65
C ARG A 191 -11.74 -0.36 -3.32
N VAL A 192 -12.28 0.26 -2.26
CA VAL A 192 -11.76 0.11 -0.90
C VAL A 192 -11.83 -1.35 -0.47
N ASN A 193 -12.95 -2.04 -0.73
CA ASN A 193 -13.09 -3.45 -0.43
C ASN A 193 -12.08 -4.32 -1.21
N LEU A 194 -11.94 -4.11 -2.52
CA LEU A 194 -10.97 -4.85 -3.35
C LEU A 194 -9.54 -4.66 -2.85
N LYS A 195 -9.19 -3.44 -2.42
CA LYS A 195 -7.89 -3.17 -1.79
C LYS A 195 -7.76 -3.94 -0.48
N CYS A 196 -8.79 -3.93 0.39
CA CYS A 196 -8.76 -4.70 1.62
C CYS A 196 -8.62 -6.21 1.38
N ASP A 197 -9.33 -6.78 0.39
CA ASP A 197 -9.23 -8.19 0.00
C ASP A 197 -7.80 -8.53 -0.47
N GLU A 198 -7.20 -7.68 -1.33
CA GLU A 198 -5.80 -7.82 -1.80
C GLU A 198 -4.82 -7.91 -0.61
N LEU A 199 -4.97 -7.00 0.35
CA LEU A 199 -4.07 -6.94 1.50
C LEU A 199 -4.31 -8.06 2.51
N LEU A 200 -5.58 -8.47 2.69
CA LEU A 200 -5.93 -9.56 3.58
C LEU A 200 -5.36 -10.88 3.05
N ALA A 201 -5.46 -11.13 1.75
CA ALA A 201 -4.91 -12.34 1.12
C ALA A 201 -3.39 -12.47 1.33
N VAL A 202 -2.67 -11.34 1.42
CA VAL A 202 -1.25 -11.34 1.77
C VAL A 202 -1.05 -11.58 3.26
N ALA A 203 -1.76 -10.84 4.11
CA ALA A 203 -1.62 -10.94 5.56
C ALA A 203 -1.93 -12.36 6.08
N GLU A 204 -2.97 -13.01 5.55
CA GLU A 204 -3.40 -14.35 5.96
C GLU A 204 -2.36 -15.44 5.72
N LYS A 205 -1.46 -15.29 4.73
CA LYS A 205 -0.33 -16.22 4.54
C LYS A 205 0.59 -16.30 5.77
N TYR A 206 0.58 -15.26 6.60
CA TYR A 206 1.45 -15.11 7.77
C TYR A 206 0.67 -15.13 9.10
N VAL A 207 -0.68 -15.14 9.06
CA VAL A 207 -1.53 -15.29 10.25
C VAL A 207 -1.64 -16.80 10.54
N SER A 208 -0.87 -17.25 11.53
CA SER A 208 -0.88 -18.62 12.07
C SER A 208 -0.26 -19.71 11.19
N SER A 209 1.08 -19.73 11.15
CA SER A 209 1.86 -20.98 11.14
C SER A 209 2.00 -21.62 12.54
N ASP A 210 1.30 -21.09 13.56
CA ASP A 210 1.45 -21.44 14.98
C ASP A 210 0.28 -22.25 15.58
N SER A 211 -0.76 -22.56 14.81
CA SER A 211 -1.77 -23.53 15.23
C SER A 211 -1.38 -24.93 14.75
N ASN A 212 -0.77 -25.70 15.66
CA ASN A 212 -0.82 -27.16 15.61
C ASN A 212 -2.28 -27.61 15.75
N GLU A 213 -3.04 -27.60 14.66
CA GLU A 213 -4.27 -28.39 14.54
C GLU A 213 -4.25 -29.17 13.23
N GLU A 214 -4.49 -30.47 13.35
CA GLU A 214 -4.43 -31.47 12.28
C GLU A 214 -5.39 -31.15 11.12
N PRO A 215 -5.02 -31.48 9.87
CA PRO A 215 -5.83 -31.17 8.71
C PRO A 215 -6.89 -32.26 8.46
N GLU A 216 -8.15 -32.01 8.84
CA GLU A 216 -9.28 -32.70 8.22
C GLU A 216 -9.64 -32.05 6.88
N ALA A 217 -9.08 -32.65 5.83
CA ALA A 217 -9.61 -32.80 4.48
C ALA A 217 -10.73 -31.84 4.01
N LYS A 218 -10.36 -30.86 3.18
CA LYS A 218 -11.13 -30.51 1.96
C LYS A 218 -10.21 -29.97 0.87
N LYS A 219 -10.53 -30.36 -0.36
CA LYS A 219 -9.67 -30.40 -1.54
C LYS A 219 -9.54 -29.04 -2.25
N ARG A 220 -8.28 -28.75 -2.61
CA ARG A 220 -7.78 -28.16 -3.86
C ARG A 220 -8.17 -26.71 -4.17
N GLU A 221 -7.24 -25.82 -3.84
CA GLU A 221 -6.51 -24.93 -4.75
C GLU A 221 -5.12 -24.68 -4.12
N SER A 222 -4.11 -24.29 -4.90
CA SER A 222 -2.69 -24.38 -4.52
C SER A 222 -2.27 -23.42 -3.40
N GLU A 223 -2.60 -23.75 -2.16
CA GLU A 223 -1.97 -23.17 -0.99
C GLU A 223 -0.50 -23.61 -0.99
N THR A 224 0.42 -22.66 -1.14
CA THR A 224 1.86 -22.91 -1.01
C THR A 224 2.16 -23.20 0.46
N VAL A 225 1.95 -24.45 0.88
CA VAL A 225 2.33 -24.91 2.21
C VAL A 225 3.85 -24.83 2.33
N SER A 226 4.34 -23.94 3.20
CA SER A 226 5.76 -23.85 3.55
C SER A 226 6.16 -25.02 4.46
N PHE A 227 7.33 -25.60 4.25
CA PHE A 227 7.87 -26.67 5.09
C PHE A 227 8.35 -26.16 6.45
N PHE A 228 8.83 -24.92 6.51
CA PHE A 228 9.38 -24.32 7.72
C PHE A 228 8.77 -22.94 7.97
N SER A 229 8.63 -22.61 9.24
CA SER A 229 8.22 -21.28 9.66
C SER A 229 9.24 -20.23 9.20
N LEU A 230 8.75 -19.04 8.90
CA LEU A 230 9.59 -17.91 8.51
C LEU A 230 10.63 -17.58 9.58
N SER A 231 10.27 -17.67 10.87
CA SER A 231 11.19 -17.41 11.99
C SER A 231 12.39 -18.37 12.02
N LEU A 232 12.19 -19.65 11.70
CA LEU A 232 13.29 -20.60 11.62
C LEU A 232 14.22 -20.26 10.45
N ILE A 233 13.65 -19.94 9.29
CA ILE A 233 14.43 -19.60 8.09
C ILE A 233 15.14 -18.26 8.25
N ALA A 234 14.54 -17.29 8.95
CA ALA A 234 15.15 -16.02 9.29
C ALA A 234 16.45 -16.19 10.08
N GLY A 235 16.42 -16.97 11.17
CA GLY A 235 17.63 -17.25 11.95
C GLY A 235 18.70 -17.94 11.11
N ILE A 236 18.30 -18.86 10.22
CA ILE A 236 19.23 -19.51 9.29
C ILE A 236 19.82 -18.51 8.29
N TYR A 237 19.00 -17.61 7.74
CA TYR A 237 19.42 -16.59 6.78
C TYR A 237 20.49 -15.67 7.38
N GLU A 238 20.31 -15.20 8.62
CA GLU A 238 21.29 -14.35 9.30
C GLU A 238 22.67 -15.01 9.45
N VAL A 239 22.68 -16.33 9.72
CA VAL A 239 23.93 -17.08 9.87
C VAL A 239 24.55 -17.46 8.52
N CYS A 240 23.72 -17.74 7.51
CA CYS A 240 24.16 -18.44 6.29
C CYS A 240 24.28 -17.54 5.06
N ASN A 241 23.57 -16.40 4.99
CA ASN A 241 23.60 -15.53 3.82
C ASN A 241 24.95 -14.82 3.68
N GLY A 242 25.49 -14.77 2.47
CA GLY A 242 26.85 -14.27 2.21
C GLY A 242 28.00 -15.16 2.71
N VAL A 243 27.71 -16.20 3.53
CA VAL A 243 28.71 -17.12 4.08
C VAL A 243 28.57 -18.51 3.45
N GLN A 244 27.55 -19.29 3.82
CA GLN A 244 27.28 -20.62 3.26
C GLN A 244 26.65 -20.52 1.87
N PHE A 245 25.76 -19.55 1.69
CA PHE A 245 25.12 -19.25 0.43
C PHE A 245 25.66 -17.94 -0.13
N SER A 246 25.62 -17.80 -1.45
CA SER A 246 25.88 -16.50 -2.09
C SER A 246 24.85 -15.47 -1.62
N GLU A 247 25.24 -14.20 -1.56
CA GLU A 247 24.34 -13.12 -1.17
C GLU A 247 23.09 -13.15 -2.06
N ILE A 248 21.95 -13.34 -1.42
CA ILE A 248 20.63 -13.33 -2.05
C ILE A 248 19.67 -12.55 -1.15
N ASP A 249 18.61 -12.04 -1.75
CA ASP A 249 17.50 -11.43 -1.03
C ASP A 249 16.84 -12.43 -0.06
N ASN A 250 16.39 -11.93 1.09
CA ASN A 250 15.80 -12.75 2.15
C ASN A 250 14.50 -13.44 1.71
N ILE A 251 13.70 -12.80 0.84
CA ILE A 251 12.45 -13.35 0.30
C ILE A 251 12.78 -14.50 -0.64
N GLU A 252 13.74 -14.30 -1.53
CA GLU A 252 14.20 -15.35 -2.43
C GLU A 252 14.81 -16.54 -1.67
N PHE A 253 15.56 -16.27 -0.58
CA PHE A 253 16.06 -17.32 0.30
C PHE A 253 14.94 -18.13 0.97
N PHE A 254 13.93 -17.44 1.51
CA PHE A 254 12.77 -18.09 2.15
C PHE A 254 12.03 -18.99 1.17
N HIS A 255 11.72 -18.48 -0.02
CA HIS A 255 11.05 -19.24 -1.06
C HIS A 255 11.88 -20.43 -1.56
N ALA A 256 13.19 -20.25 -1.71
CA ALA A 256 14.08 -21.31 -2.17
C ALA A 256 14.23 -22.45 -1.15
N ILE A 257 14.38 -22.14 0.14
CA ILE A 257 14.48 -23.16 1.19
C ILE A 257 13.15 -23.91 1.34
N ASN A 258 12.01 -23.22 1.21
CA ASN A 258 10.68 -23.83 1.28
C ASN A 258 10.18 -24.45 -0.03
N LEU A 259 10.98 -24.41 -1.11
CA LEU A 259 10.64 -25.01 -2.41
C LEU A 259 9.32 -24.48 -2.99
N HIS A 260 9.03 -23.19 -2.82
CA HIS A 260 7.83 -22.58 -3.37
C HIS A 260 7.84 -22.60 -4.91
N PRO A 261 6.67 -22.66 -5.57
CA PRO A 261 6.58 -22.54 -7.02
C PRO A 261 7.26 -21.25 -7.51
N ASN A 262 8.08 -21.37 -8.57
CA ASN A 262 8.87 -20.28 -9.16
C ASN A 262 10.03 -19.73 -8.31
N SER A 263 10.40 -20.38 -7.19
CA SER A 263 11.62 -20.00 -6.46
C SER A 263 12.87 -20.25 -7.32
N HIS A 264 13.80 -19.29 -7.34
CA HIS A 264 15.10 -19.49 -7.98
C HIS A 264 16.00 -20.39 -7.11
N PRO A 265 16.81 -21.29 -7.72
CA PRO A 265 17.79 -22.06 -6.96
C PRO A 265 18.83 -21.15 -6.31
N ILE A 266 18.99 -21.27 -4.99
CA ILE A 266 20.06 -20.58 -4.25
C ILE A 266 21.42 -21.24 -4.51
N GLN A 267 22.49 -20.45 -4.53
CA GLN A 267 23.84 -20.92 -4.81
C GLN A 267 24.64 -21.13 -3.51
N ILE A 268 25.31 -22.26 -3.40
CA ILE A 268 26.24 -22.57 -2.30
C ILE A 268 27.63 -21.99 -2.62
N ASN A 269 28.24 -21.30 -1.66
CA ASN A 269 29.60 -20.79 -1.80
C ASN A 269 30.65 -21.91 -1.82
N ASN A 270 31.81 -21.64 -2.44
CA ASN A 270 32.87 -22.64 -2.60
C ASN A 270 33.37 -23.16 -1.24
N GLY A 271 33.37 -24.49 -1.06
CA GLY A 271 33.81 -25.12 0.19
C GLY A 271 32.71 -25.32 1.25
N GLU A 272 31.53 -24.74 1.05
CA GLU A 272 30.45 -24.74 2.06
C GLU A 272 29.50 -25.94 1.97
N LYS A 273 29.61 -26.76 0.91
CA LYS A 273 28.69 -27.90 0.67
C LYS A 273 28.55 -28.85 1.87
N VAL A 274 29.59 -29.03 2.68
CA VAL A 274 29.54 -29.88 3.89
C VAL A 274 28.71 -29.24 5.00
N ARG A 275 28.89 -27.94 5.26
CA ARG A 275 28.08 -27.20 6.24
C ARG A 275 26.62 -27.09 5.81
N VAL A 276 26.38 -26.86 4.52
CA VAL A 276 25.01 -26.88 3.97
C VAL A 276 24.36 -28.27 4.09
N CYS A 277 25.11 -29.38 3.89
CA CYS A 277 24.56 -30.72 4.17
C CYS A 277 24.15 -30.89 5.64
N TYR A 278 24.91 -30.31 6.58
CA TYR A 278 24.52 -30.35 7.99
C TYR A 278 23.28 -29.52 8.27
N LEU A 279 23.19 -28.29 7.74
CA LEU A 279 21.97 -27.47 7.82
C LEU A 279 20.74 -28.22 7.28
N ILE A 280 20.85 -28.81 6.10
CA ILE A 280 19.79 -29.62 5.49
C ILE A 280 19.37 -30.76 6.42
N SER A 281 20.31 -31.41 7.11
CA SER A 281 19.96 -32.46 8.05
C SER A 281 19.23 -31.94 9.28
N ARG A 282 19.60 -30.77 9.81
CA ARG A 282 18.89 -30.14 10.93
C ARG A 282 17.47 -29.75 10.58
N LEU A 283 17.27 -29.18 9.39
CA LEU A 283 15.95 -28.90 8.84
C LEU A 283 15.14 -30.19 8.59
N ALA A 284 15.76 -31.23 8.02
CA ALA A 284 15.07 -32.50 7.79
C ALA A 284 14.63 -33.17 9.11
N ASP A 285 15.40 -33.02 10.18
CA ASP A 285 15.08 -33.56 11.50
C ASP A 285 13.81 -32.94 12.10
N THR A 286 13.44 -31.70 11.72
CA THR A 286 12.21 -31.03 12.21
C THR A 286 10.95 -31.44 11.46
N LEU A 287 11.06 -32.18 10.35
CA LEU A 287 9.92 -32.63 9.54
C LEU A 287 9.57 -34.09 9.83
N GLU A 288 8.30 -34.46 9.75
CA GLU A 288 7.86 -35.86 9.79
C GLU A 288 7.79 -36.49 8.39
N SER A 289 7.89 -37.82 8.31
CA SER A 289 7.66 -38.54 7.04
C SER A 289 6.16 -38.56 6.73
N PRO A 290 5.72 -38.31 5.47
CA PRO A 290 6.51 -38.30 4.24
C PRO A 290 7.08 -36.93 3.82
N GLN A 291 6.67 -35.84 4.47
CA GLN A 291 7.09 -34.47 4.11
C GLN A 291 8.60 -34.28 4.17
N ARG A 292 9.25 -34.89 5.17
CA ARG A 292 10.72 -34.95 5.29
C ARG A 292 11.40 -35.44 4.00
N GLU A 293 10.91 -36.54 3.44
CA GLU A 293 11.53 -37.15 2.25
C GLU A 293 11.25 -36.32 1.00
N GLN A 294 10.05 -35.77 0.89
CA GLN A 294 9.68 -34.87 -0.20
C GLN A 294 10.57 -33.62 -0.21
N TRP A 295 10.68 -32.93 0.93
CA TRP A 295 11.50 -31.74 1.07
C TRP A 295 12.98 -32.05 0.85
N LEU A 296 13.51 -33.09 1.50
CA LEU A 296 14.92 -33.46 1.39
C LEU A 296 15.33 -33.76 -0.06
N ASN A 297 14.50 -34.48 -0.81
CA ASN A 297 14.78 -34.76 -2.21
C ASN A 297 14.71 -33.48 -3.07
N GLY A 298 13.73 -32.62 -2.83
CA GLY A 298 13.56 -31.35 -3.55
C GLY A 298 14.73 -30.39 -3.31
N ILE A 299 15.11 -30.15 -2.06
CA ILE A 299 16.19 -29.21 -1.73
C ILE A 299 17.56 -29.72 -2.21
N LEU A 300 17.82 -31.03 -2.13
CA LEU A 300 19.06 -31.61 -2.66
C LEU A 300 19.14 -31.46 -4.19
N ALA A 301 18.02 -31.58 -4.90
CA ALA A 301 17.97 -31.35 -6.34
C ALA A 301 18.20 -29.87 -6.67
N ASN A 302 17.54 -28.94 -5.97
CA ASN A 302 17.70 -27.50 -6.18
C ASN A 302 19.14 -27.02 -5.94
N LEU A 303 19.86 -27.65 -5.00
CA LEU A 303 21.23 -27.27 -4.64
C LEU A 303 22.32 -28.06 -5.40
N ASP A 304 21.94 -28.93 -6.34
CA ASP A 304 22.84 -29.86 -7.04
C ASP A 304 23.74 -30.68 -6.06
N ILE A 305 23.10 -31.25 -5.03
CA ILE A 305 23.75 -32.14 -4.06
C ILE A 305 23.25 -33.56 -4.28
N LYS A 306 24.15 -34.46 -4.70
CA LYS A 306 23.81 -35.88 -4.84
C LYS A 306 23.53 -36.50 -3.46
N MET A 307 22.43 -37.25 -3.34
CA MET A 307 22.04 -37.97 -2.11
C MET A 307 23.19 -38.79 -1.48
N ARG A 308 24.03 -39.44 -2.32
CA ARG A 308 25.22 -40.19 -1.86
C ARG A 308 26.24 -39.30 -1.14
N PHE A 309 26.45 -38.07 -1.61
CA PHE A 309 27.35 -37.11 -1.00
C PHE A 309 26.76 -36.62 0.31
N TYR A 310 25.50 -36.19 0.29
CA TYR A 310 24.76 -35.77 1.49
C TYR A 310 24.89 -36.80 2.62
N ARG A 311 24.54 -38.07 2.37
CA ARG A 311 24.61 -39.16 3.37
C ARG A 311 26.01 -39.37 3.96
N SER A 312 27.07 -39.10 3.20
CA SER A 312 28.45 -39.24 3.67
C SER A 312 28.98 -38.01 4.43
N LYS A 313 28.33 -36.85 4.29
CA LYS A 313 28.88 -35.56 4.74
C LYS A 313 28.05 -34.84 5.80
N TYR A 314 26.75 -35.10 5.89
CA TYR A 314 25.86 -34.30 6.74
C TYR A 314 26.25 -34.30 8.23
N ARG A 315 26.85 -35.39 8.76
CA ARG A 315 27.33 -35.43 10.16
C ARG A 315 28.76 -34.90 10.36
N GLN A 316 29.47 -34.50 9.32
CA GLN A 316 30.87 -34.09 9.46
C GLN A 316 31.09 -32.86 10.35
N PRO A 317 30.21 -31.85 10.37
CA PRO A 317 30.41 -30.70 11.24
C PRO A 317 30.35 -31.02 12.74
N ILE A 318 29.80 -32.18 13.12
CA ILE A 318 29.70 -32.67 14.49
C ILE A 318 30.47 -33.99 14.70
N SER A 319 31.52 -34.23 13.90
CA SER A 319 32.39 -35.40 14.08
C SER A 319 33.21 -35.33 15.37
N ASP A 320 33.89 -36.42 15.75
CA ASP A 320 34.71 -36.48 16.97
C ASP A 320 35.84 -35.44 17.01
N MET A 321 36.32 -35.00 15.84
CA MET A 321 37.34 -33.94 15.70
C MET A 321 36.91 -32.97 14.58
N PRO A 322 35.94 -32.08 14.84
CA PRO A 322 35.49 -31.12 13.84
C PRO A 322 36.49 -29.96 13.74
N SER A 323 36.58 -29.33 12.57
CA SER A 323 37.33 -28.07 12.45
C SER A 323 36.65 -26.97 13.28
N GLU A 324 37.42 -25.96 13.68
CA GLU A 324 36.90 -24.84 14.46
C GLU A 324 35.73 -24.12 13.76
N CYS A 325 35.83 -23.87 12.45
CA CYS A 325 34.75 -23.30 11.64
C CYS A 325 33.50 -24.19 11.62
N ASN A 326 33.67 -25.51 11.58
CA ASN A 326 32.54 -26.45 11.58
C ASN A 326 31.84 -26.47 12.94
N LYS A 327 32.63 -26.43 14.02
CA LYS A 327 32.11 -26.37 15.38
C LYS A 327 31.33 -25.06 15.61
N ALA A 328 31.91 -23.92 15.24
CA ALA A 328 31.25 -22.62 15.36
C ALA A 328 29.92 -22.57 14.60
N PHE A 329 29.90 -23.09 13.36
CA PHE A 329 28.67 -23.17 12.57
C PHE A 329 27.62 -24.10 13.22
N ALA A 330 28.04 -25.26 13.72
CA ALA A 330 27.12 -26.18 14.38
C ALA A 330 26.55 -25.62 15.69
N ASP A 331 27.37 -24.90 16.46
CA ASP A 331 26.92 -24.21 17.67
C ASP A 331 25.92 -23.08 17.34
N ALA A 332 26.18 -22.26 16.30
CA ALA A 332 25.26 -21.22 15.85
C ALA A 332 23.91 -21.80 15.39
N LEU A 333 23.91 -22.89 14.62
CA LEU A 333 22.66 -23.58 14.26
C LEU A 333 21.94 -24.14 15.48
N ARG A 334 22.66 -24.72 16.46
CA ARG A 334 22.03 -25.25 17.68
C ARG A 334 21.26 -24.17 18.45
N GLU A 335 21.73 -22.93 18.44
CA GLU A 335 21.02 -21.81 19.06
C GLU A 335 19.70 -21.50 18.35
N ILE A 336 19.68 -21.55 17.02
CA ILE A 336 18.48 -21.30 16.19
C ILE A 336 17.42 -22.39 16.39
N PHE A 337 17.83 -23.67 16.39
CA PHE A 337 16.88 -24.80 16.47
C PHE A 337 16.33 -25.05 17.88
N GLY A 338 16.78 -24.31 18.91
CA GLY A 338 16.47 -24.59 20.30
C GLY A 338 17.22 -25.83 20.82
N LYS A 339 17.46 -25.87 22.14
CA LYS A 339 18.21 -26.96 22.81
C LYS A 339 17.55 -28.32 22.67
#